data_AF-A0A9D9PS85-F1
#
_entry.id   AF-A0A9D9PS85-F1
#
_cell.length_a   1.000
_cell.length_b   1.000
_cell.length_c   1.000
_cell.angle_alpha   90.00
_cell.angle_beta   90.00
_cell.angle_gamma   90.00
#
_symmetry.space_group_name_H-M   'P 1'
#
loop_
_entity.id
_entity.type
_entity.pdbx_description
1 polymer ?
#
loop_
_entity_poly.entity_id
_entity_poly.type
_entity_poly.pdbx_seq_one_letter_code
_entity_poly.pdbx_strand_id
1 'polypeptide(L)'
;MAKRPHAAALSPALRVVRGCANHTMSFTDDDALADACFSRALSRSRRWPGDLQLFRMPLYYFLSEYNQNNMIFTIKMSILNWIKEREIDGIATLSVKEVRENFPQMPANIVQNELYRLTKQREIALVHKGFYSRIPVQYKRWNHLPPYYYIDQLMAYLQKPYYIGLLTAGELHGASHQSPQRFCVFTTLPGTTVSPRINPLLFWCYRRTIPQSLLLRKNSETGEIQYSNAELTAVDLVQYSQYIGGLSRASTVLAELMETADFGLCSDELFSTGTVAAFQRLGYLLEEILDCSSQAQALHQRLKDHGLPFRWVDLSRQTHNHVHVMSENAKWKILVNAKIEVDDL
;
A
#
# COMPACT_ATOMS: atom_id res chain seq x y z
N MET A 1 36.90 -40.57 -7.43
CA MET A 1 37.13 -39.74 -8.63
C MET A 1 36.38 -38.42 -8.46
N ALA A 2 36.97 -37.32 -8.93
CA ALA A 2 36.51 -35.91 -8.91
C ALA A 2 36.61 -35.15 -7.56
N LYS A 3 37.62 -34.28 -7.50
CA LYS A 3 37.94 -33.27 -6.47
C LYS A 3 37.10 -31.99 -6.68
N ARG A 4 36.71 -31.35 -5.58
CA ARG A 4 36.25 -29.93 -5.52
C ARG A 4 37.47 -28.99 -5.55
N PRO A 5 37.43 -27.82 -6.21
CA PRO A 5 38.55 -26.88 -6.16
C PRO A 5 38.49 -25.97 -4.92
N HIS A 6 39.67 -25.75 -4.35
CA HIS A 6 40.00 -24.89 -3.23
C HIS A 6 39.86 -23.40 -3.56
N ALA A 7 39.43 -22.62 -2.56
CA ALA A 7 39.47 -21.16 -2.53
C ALA A 7 40.92 -20.65 -2.68
N ALA A 8 41.17 -19.84 -3.71
CA ALA A 8 42.43 -19.15 -3.93
C ALA A 8 42.47 -17.83 -3.15
N ALA A 9 43.60 -17.58 -2.50
CA ALA A 9 43.89 -16.44 -1.64
C ALA A 9 43.89 -15.10 -2.40
N LEU A 10 43.25 -14.09 -1.79
CA LEU A 10 43.26 -12.70 -2.24
C LEU A 10 44.65 -12.07 -2.06
N SER A 11 45.06 -11.23 -3.02
CA SER A 11 46.37 -10.57 -3.05
C SER A 11 46.50 -9.47 -1.98
N PRO A 12 47.73 -9.12 -1.56
CA PRO A 12 47.98 -8.16 -0.47
C PRO A 12 47.48 -6.72 -0.73
N ALA A 13 47.15 -6.38 -1.98
CA ALA A 13 46.66 -5.06 -2.38
C ALA A 13 45.26 -4.73 -1.83
N LEU A 14 44.42 -5.75 -1.59
CA LEU A 14 43.06 -5.56 -1.07
C LEU A 14 42.97 -5.32 0.45
N ARG A 15 44.08 -5.51 1.19
CA ARG A 15 44.12 -5.22 2.64
C ARG A 15 44.39 -3.75 2.95
N VAL A 16 45.01 -3.01 2.04
CA VAL A 16 45.35 -1.59 2.27
C VAL A 16 44.12 -0.69 2.06
N VAL A 17 43.25 -1.03 1.11
CA VAL A 17 42.05 -0.24 0.79
C VAL A 17 40.98 -0.34 1.89
N ARG A 18 40.91 -1.45 2.64
CA ARG A 18 39.96 -1.62 3.76
C ARG A 18 40.34 -0.88 5.05
N GLY A 19 41.56 -0.32 5.15
CA GLY A 19 42.03 0.35 6.35
C GLY A 19 41.63 1.84 6.49
N CYS A 20 41.24 2.50 5.41
CA CYS A 20 41.01 3.96 5.42
C CYS A 20 39.54 4.38 5.49
N ALA A 21 38.59 3.43 5.52
CA ALA A 21 37.16 3.74 5.46
C ALA A 21 36.50 4.04 6.83
N ASN A 22 37.27 4.32 7.87
CA ASN A 22 36.76 4.50 9.24
C ASN A 22 36.95 5.90 9.85
N HIS A 23 37.15 6.95 9.05
CA HIS A 23 37.12 8.33 9.54
C HIS A 23 36.14 9.21 8.75
N THR A 24 35.06 9.61 9.44
CA THR A 24 34.24 10.78 9.12
C THR A 24 35.12 12.03 9.11
N MET A 25 35.37 12.63 7.94
CA MET A 25 35.99 13.96 7.85
C MET A 25 35.46 14.75 6.65
N SER A 26 35.27 16.04 6.89
CA SER A 26 34.62 17.06 6.09
C SER A 26 35.31 17.36 4.76
N PHE A 27 34.49 17.72 3.76
CA PHE A 27 34.87 18.33 2.49
C PHE A 27 35.78 19.55 2.70
N THR A 28 37.09 19.44 2.50
CA THR A 28 37.95 20.55 2.00
C THR A 28 39.39 20.16 1.63
N ASP A 29 39.92 18.98 2.00
CA ASP A 29 41.38 18.72 1.91
C ASP A 29 41.83 17.57 0.97
N ASP A 30 41.09 17.27 -0.10
CA ASP A 30 41.33 16.06 -0.92
C ASP A 30 42.57 16.10 -1.85
N ASP A 31 43.00 17.26 -2.34
CA ASP A 31 44.04 17.31 -3.38
C ASP A 31 45.48 17.14 -2.83
N ALA A 32 45.75 17.59 -1.59
CA ALA A 32 47.09 17.56 -1.02
C ALA A 32 47.50 16.16 -0.48
N LEU A 33 46.52 15.36 -0.05
CA LEU A 33 46.75 14.02 0.54
C LEU A 33 46.94 12.94 -0.53
N ALA A 34 46.29 13.08 -1.69
CA ALA A 34 46.46 12.19 -2.83
C ALA A 34 47.88 12.27 -3.40
N ASP A 35 48.42 13.48 -3.54
CA ASP A 35 49.78 13.73 -4.05
C ASP A 35 50.88 13.25 -3.09
N ALA A 36 50.66 13.37 -1.77
CA ALA A 36 51.59 12.87 -0.76
C ALA A 36 51.69 11.34 -0.74
N CYS A 37 50.57 10.65 -1.02
CA CYS A 37 50.54 9.19 -1.13
C CYS A 37 51.18 8.69 -2.44
N PHE A 38 50.97 9.39 -3.55
CA PHE A 38 51.55 9.06 -4.85
C PHE A 38 53.07 9.24 -4.88
N SER A 39 53.58 10.31 -4.25
CA SER A 39 55.01 10.60 -4.12
C SER A 39 55.76 9.55 -3.29
N ARG A 40 55.11 8.99 -2.26
CA ARG A 40 55.69 7.93 -1.41
C ARG A 40 55.79 6.58 -2.13
N ALA A 41 54.85 6.29 -3.04
CA ALA A 41 54.84 5.06 -3.85
C ALA A 41 55.94 5.03 -4.93
N LEU A 42 56.26 6.18 -5.52
CA LEU A 42 57.30 6.30 -6.56
C LEU A 42 58.74 6.18 -6.04
N SER A 43 58.97 6.41 -4.74
CA SER A 43 60.32 6.31 -4.14
C SER A 43 60.84 4.89 -3.89
N ARG A 44 60.00 3.85 -4.10
CA ARG A 44 60.32 2.45 -3.72
C ARG A 44 60.48 1.45 -4.87
N SER A 45 60.35 1.84 -6.13
CA SER A 45 60.54 0.91 -7.27
C SER A 45 61.84 1.18 -8.04
N ARG A 46 62.94 0.55 -7.62
CA ARG A 46 64.10 0.33 -8.50
C ARG A 46 63.93 -0.98 -9.26
N ARG A 47 64.19 -0.90 -10.57
CA ARG A 47 64.21 -1.96 -11.59
C ARG A 47 62.83 -2.51 -11.93
N TRP A 48 62.39 -2.32 -13.18
CA TRP A 48 62.39 -3.37 -14.22
C TRP A 48 62.44 -2.69 -15.62
N PRO A 49 63.01 -3.37 -16.63
CA PRO A 49 63.30 -2.81 -17.95
C PRO A 49 62.24 -3.17 -19.00
N GLY A 50 62.14 -2.32 -20.03
CA GLY A 50 61.70 -2.68 -21.38
C GLY A 50 60.21 -2.95 -21.57
N ASP A 51 59.61 -2.22 -22.51
CA ASP A 51 58.34 -2.54 -23.17
C ASP A 51 57.05 -2.37 -22.37
N LEU A 52 56.67 -1.11 -22.15
CA LEU A 52 55.30 -0.70 -21.85
C LEU A 52 54.98 0.62 -22.56
N GLN A 53 54.83 0.57 -23.89
CA GLN A 53 54.21 1.65 -24.68
C GLN A 53 52.69 1.46 -24.90
N LEU A 54 52.01 0.56 -24.19
CA LEU A 54 50.59 0.26 -24.43
C LEU A 54 49.62 0.45 -23.26
N PHE A 55 50.03 1.06 -22.15
CA PHE A 55 49.11 1.42 -21.06
C PHE A 55 49.35 2.85 -20.57
N ARG A 56 49.08 3.82 -21.44
CA ARG A 56 48.81 5.21 -21.06
C ARG A 56 47.43 5.60 -21.58
N MET A 57 46.38 5.07 -20.94
CA MET A 57 45.07 5.71 -20.96
C MET A 57 44.72 5.99 -19.49
N PRO A 58 44.75 7.25 -19.04
CA PRO A 58 44.45 7.58 -17.67
C PRO A 58 42.94 7.40 -17.43
N LEU A 59 42.57 7.01 -16.20
CA LEU A 59 41.21 6.98 -15.64
C LEU A 59 40.38 8.25 -15.93
N TYR A 60 41.00 9.32 -16.40
CA TYR A 60 40.36 10.50 -16.94
C TYR A 60 39.39 10.22 -18.10
N TYR A 61 39.63 9.22 -18.95
CA TYR A 61 38.66 8.88 -20.01
C TYR A 61 37.41 8.19 -19.46
N PHE A 62 37.54 7.35 -18.42
CA PHE A 62 36.41 6.67 -17.81
C PHE A 62 35.54 7.62 -16.96
N LEU A 63 36.17 8.57 -16.27
CA LEU A 63 35.44 9.62 -15.54
C LEU A 63 34.91 10.71 -16.48
N SER A 64 35.57 10.96 -17.62
CA SER A 64 35.06 11.82 -18.68
C SER A 64 33.82 11.22 -19.34
N GLU A 65 33.77 9.92 -19.63
CA GLU A 65 32.56 9.29 -20.20
C GLU A 65 31.43 9.19 -19.20
N TYR A 66 31.70 8.97 -17.90
CA TYR A 66 30.65 9.00 -16.88
C TYR A 66 30.08 10.42 -16.68
N ASN A 67 30.94 11.43 -16.74
CA ASN A 67 30.54 12.83 -16.55
C ASN A 67 30.03 13.48 -17.86
N GLN A 68 30.46 13.01 -19.03
CA GLN A 68 29.85 13.32 -20.32
C GLN A 68 28.53 12.60 -20.50
N ASN A 69 28.35 11.36 -20.02
CA ASN A 69 27.03 10.74 -20.01
C ASN A 69 26.07 11.49 -19.08
N ASN A 70 26.53 12.01 -17.93
CA ASN A 70 25.73 12.91 -17.09
C ASN A 70 25.51 14.31 -17.71
N MET A 71 26.52 14.91 -18.36
CA MET A 71 26.38 16.21 -19.04
C MET A 71 25.57 16.12 -20.35
N ILE A 72 25.61 14.99 -21.06
CA ILE A 72 24.83 14.72 -22.28
C ILE A 72 23.43 14.22 -21.92
N PHE A 73 23.21 13.56 -20.77
CA PHE A 73 21.85 13.36 -20.23
C PHE A 73 21.18 14.68 -19.80
N THR A 74 21.96 15.74 -19.63
CA THR A 74 21.45 17.11 -19.46
C THR A 74 21.03 17.72 -20.81
N ILE A 75 20.79 16.92 -21.86
CA ILE A 75 19.92 17.30 -22.97
C ILE A 75 18.48 17.31 -22.44
N LYS A 76 17.99 18.48 -21.97
CA LYS A 76 16.57 18.81 -21.71
C LYS A 76 15.65 17.59 -21.49
N MET A 77 15.86 16.80 -20.43
CA MET A 77 14.87 15.78 -20.08
C MET A 77 13.55 16.49 -19.79
N SER A 78 12.51 16.12 -20.54
CA SER A 78 11.16 16.60 -20.26
C SER A 78 10.59 15.83 -19.07
N ILE A 79 9.66 16.45 -18.32
CA ILE A 79 8.94 15.78 -17.24
C ILE A 79 8.28 14.49 -17.75
N LEU A 80 7.80 14.46 -18.99
CA LEU A 80 7.23 13.25 -19.61
C LEU A 80 8.27 12.12 -19.79
N ASN A 81 9.47 12.43 -20.25
CA ASN A 81 10.51 11.41 -20.44
C ASN A 81 10.98 10.85 -19.09
N TRP A 82 11.14 11.71 -18.09
CA TRP A 82 11.45 11.28 -16.72
C TRP A 82 10.36 10.39 -16.13
N ILE A 83 9.08 10.70 -16.37
CA ILE A 83 7.96 9.83 -15.95
C ILE A 83 8.05 8.46 -16.65
N LYS A 84 8.39 8.42 -17.94
CA LYS A 84 8.53 7.17 -18.70
C LYS A 84 9.71 6.32 -18.20
N GLU A 85 10.84 6.94 -17.88
CA GLU A 85 11.98 6.25 -17.28
C GLU A 85 11.60 5.62 -15.94
N ARG A 86 10.91 6.37 -15.07
CA ARG A 86 10.40 5.82 -13.80
C ARG A 86 9.41 4.67 -13.99
N GLU A 87 8.57 4.75 -15.01
CA GLU A 87 7.65 3.66 -15.36
C GLU A 87 8.41 2.39 -15.78
N ILE A 88 9.52 2.52 -16.52
CA ILE A 88 10.41 1.42 -16.88
C ILE A 88 11.06 0.80 -15.61
N ASP A 89 11.40 1.64 -14.63
CA ASP A 89 11.92 1.21 -13.33
C ASP A 89 10.84 0.58 -12.41
N GLY A 90 9.60 0.47 -12.88
CA GLY A 90 8.47 -0.10 -12.14
C GLY A 90 7.75 0.87 -11.21
N ILE A 91 8.10 2.16 -11.25
CA ILE A 91 7.49 3.20 -10.41
C ILE A 91 6.47 3.99 -11.24
N ALA A 92 5.20 3.60 -11.11
CA ALA A 92 4.11 4.22 -11.85
C ALA A 92 3.53 5.49 -11.19
N THR A 93 4.07 5.94 -10.06
CA THR A 93 3.53 7.08 -9.30
C THR A 93 4.54 8.20 -9.15
N LEU A 94 4.03 9.43 -9.04
CA LEU A 94 4.83 10.63 -8.85
C LEU A 94 4.15 11.64 -7.93
N SER A 95 4.96 12.36 -7.18
CA SER A 95 4.53 13.50 -6.37
C SER A 95 5.09 14.81 -6.91
N VAL A 96 4.41 15.91 -6.62
CA VAL A 96 4.90 17.26 -6.97
C VAL A 96 6.22 17.57 -6.27
N LYS A 97 6.47 16.97 -5.11
CA LYS A 97 7.74 17.10 -4.38
C LYS A 97 8.89 16.45 -5.16
N GLU A 98 8.75 15.20 -5.56
CA GLU A 98 9.76 14.49 -6.36
C GLU A 98 10.04 15.20 -7.68
N VAL A 99 9.00 15.70 -8.36
CA VAL A 99 9.20 16.46 -9.62
C VAL A 99 10.02 17.72 -9.37
N ARG A 100 9.81 18.43 -8.26
CA ARG A 100 10.60 19.64 -7.92
C ARG A 100 12.04 19.31 -7.54
N GLU A 101 12.27 18.20 -6.87
CA GLU A 101 13.61 17.73 -6.50
C GLU A 101 14.43 17.32 -7.73
N ASN A 102 13.80 16.68 -8.71
CA ASN A 102 14.46 16.25 -9.96
C ASN A 102 14.60 17.39 -10.99
N PHE A 103 13.75 18.42 -10.92
CA PHE A 103 13.79 19.59 -11.83
C PHE A 103 13.93 20.92 -11.08
N PRO A 104 15.03 21.14 -10.34
CA PRO A 104 15.22 22.35 -9.52
C PRO A 104 15.33 23.62 -10.36
N GLN A 105 15.70 23.50 -11.63
CA GLN A 105 15.82 24.60 -12.59
C GLN A 105 14.46 25.11 -13.08
N MET A 106 13.37 24.35 -12.89
CA MET A 106 12.03 24.73 -13.35
C MET A 106 11.25 25.43 -12.24
N PRO A 107 10.73 26.65 -12.48
CA PRO A 107 9.92 27.33 -11.48
C PRO A 107 8.58 26.61 -11.29
N ALA A 108 8.01 26.74 -10.08
CA ALA A 108 6.85 25.97 -9.64
C ALA A 108 5.60 26.12 -10.54
N ASN A 109 5.41 27.29 -11.14
CA ASN A 109 4.31 27.57 -12.08
C ASN A 109 4.45 26.77 -13.39
N ILE A 110 5.66 26.63 -13.91
CA ILE A 110 5.92 25.87 -15.15
C ILE A 110 5.70 24.38 -14.87
N VAL A 111 6.16 23.86 -13.73
CA VAL A 111 5.89 22.48 -13.32
C VAL A 111 4.39 22.20 -13.24
N GLN A 112 3.61 23.10 -12.62
CA GLN A 112 2.15 22.95 -12.53
C GLN A 112 1.47 22.98 -13.91
N ASN A 113 1.89 23.89 -14.79
CA ASN A 113 1.35 23.97 -16.15
C ASN A 113 1.66 22.70 -16.96
N GLU A 114 2.86 22.16 -16.81
CA GLU A 114 3.27 20.92 -17.46
C GLU A 114 2.46 19.72 -16.95
N LEU A 115 2.32 19.57 -15.62
CA LEU A 115 1.49 18.51 -15.04
C LEU A 115 0.02 18.65 -15.44
N TYR A 116 -0.50 19.87 -15.52
CA TYR A 116 -1.85 20.12 -16.02
C TYR A 116 -2.01 19.68 -17.48
N ARG A 117 -1.02 19.99 -18.33
CA ARG A 117 -0.98 19.57 -19.74
C ARG A 117 -0.96 18.04 -19.86
N LEU A 118 -0.12 17.36 -19.09
CA LEU A 118 -0.03 15.89 -19.08
C LEU A 118 -1.32 15.22 -18.57
N THR A 119 -1.98 15.85 -17.61
CA THR A 119 -3.30 15.39 -17.12
C THR A 119 -4.36 15.54 -18.21
N LYS A 120 -4.36 16.66 -18.94
CA LYS A 120 -5.26 16.88 -20.09
C LYS A 120 -5.02 15.89 -21.24
N GLN A 121 -3.76 15.51 -21.46
CA GLN A 121 -3.35 14.50 -22.44
C GLN A 121 -3.64 13.05 -21.98
N ARG A 122 -4.12 12.85 -20.75
CA ARG A 122 -4.34 11.52 -20.14
C ARG A 122 -3.08 10.65 -20.09
N GLU A 123 -1.91 11.27 -19.94
CA GLU A 123 -0.70 10.52 -19.59
C GLU A 123 -0.62 10.28 -18.07
N ILE A 124 -1.12 11.22 -17.27
CA ILE A 124 -1.17 11.09 -15.80
C ILE A 124 -2.59 11.33 -15.28
N ALA A 125 -2.93 10.62 -14.20
CA ALA A 125 -4.15 10.80 -13.42
C ALA A 125 -3.83 11.50 -12.10
N LEU A 126 -4.57 12.56 -11.78
CA LEU A 126 -4.51 13.17 -10.45
C LEU A 126 -5.32 12.31 -9.48
N VAL A 127 -4.64 11.65 -8.54
CA VAL A 127 -5.26 10.75 -7.56
C VAL A 127 -5.53 11.47 -6.24
N HIS A 128 -4.58 12.29 -5.80
CA HIS A 128 -4.68 13.10 -4.59
C HIS A 128 -3.99 14.44 -4.80
N LYS A 129 -4.25 15.45 -3.95
CA LYS A 129 -3.62 16.77 -4.10
C LYS A 129 -2.09 16.64 -4.07
N GLY A 130 -1.46 16.92 -5.20
CA GLY A 130 -0.01 16.84 -5.37
C GLY A 130 0.53 15.42 -5.59
N PHE A 131 -0.32 14.44 -5.83
CA PHE A 131 0.04 13.05 -6.10
C PHE A 131 -0.66 12.56 -7.37
N TYR A 132 0.14 12.06 -8.31
CA TYR A 132 -0.31 11.61 -9.62
C TYR A 132 0.14 10.18 -9.87
N SER A 133 -0.66 9.45 -10.64
CA SER A 133 -0.30 8.13 -11.16
C SER A 133 -0.21 8.20 -12.67
N ARG A 134 0.79 7.56 -13.23
CA ARG A 134 0.88 7.28 -14.66
C ARG A 134 -0.31 6.39 -15.08
N ILE A 135 -0.95 6.74 -16.19
CA ILE A 135 -2.02 5.92 -16.78
C ILE A 135 -1.40 4.96 -17.80
N PRO A 136 -1.25 3.66 -17.49
CA PRO A 136 -0.68 2.71 -18.44
C PRO A 136 -1.61 2.55 -19.64
N VAL A 137 -1.07 2.01 -20.73
CA VAL A 137 -1.79 1.96 -22.01
C VAL A 137 -3.08 1.15 -21.92
N GLN A 138 -3.14 0.10 -21.09
CA GLN A 138 -4.38 -0.67 -20.86
C GLN A 138 -5.54 0.18 -20.32
N TYR A 139 -5.24 1.22 -19.54
CA TYR A 139 -6.25 2.09 -18.92
C TYR A 139 -6.49 3.39 -19.68
N LYS A 140 -5.79 3.66 -20.79
CA LYS A 140 -5.99 4.89 -21.59
C LYS A 140 -7.39 5.02 -22.19
N ARG A 141 -8.00 3.89 -22.56
CA ARG A 141 -9.38 3.85 -23.08
C ARG A 141 -10.41 3.95 -21.96
N TRP A 142 -10.07 3.52 -20.74
CA TRP A 142 -10.94 3.67 -19.60
C TRP A 142 -10.94 5.12 -19.11
N ASN A 143 -12.09 5.58 -18.66
CA ASN A 143 -12.22 6.94 -18.13
C ASN A 143 -11.69 7.07 -16.69
N HIS A 144 -11.23 5.98 -16.08
CA HIS A 144 -10.67 5.98 -14.74
C HIS A 144 -9.54 4.95 -14.59
N LEU A 145 -8.63 5.23 -13.65
CA LEU A 145 -7.58 4.31 -13.22
C LEU A 145 -8.10 3.52 -12.01
N PRO A 146 -8.10 2.18 -12.03
CA PRO A 146 -8.55 1.37 -10.89
C PRO A 146 -7.75 1.67 -9.62
N PRO A 147 -8.39 1.80 -8.44
CA PRO A 147 -7.69 2.07 -7.19
C PRO A 147 -6.64 1.03 -6.79
N TYR A 148 -6.85 -0.24 -7.17
CA TYR A 148 -5.86 -1.31 -7.00
C TYR A 148 -4.46 -0.96 -7.56
N TYR A 149 -4.40 -0.08 -8.55
CA TYR A 149 -3.16 0.31 -9.24
C TYR A 149 -2.31 1.33 -8.47
N TYR A 150 -2.87 2.12 -7.57
CA TYR A 150 -2.12 3.21 -6.92
C TYR A 150 -2.31 3.30 -5.41
N ILE A 151 -3.20 2.49 -4.82
CA ILE A 151 -3.59 2.68 -3.42
C ILE A 151 -2.41 2.50 -2.46
N ASP A 152 -1.56 1.51 -2.69
CA ASP A 152 -0.41 1.25 -1.83
C ASP A 152 0.58 2.43 -1.84
N GLN A 153 0.94 2.90 -3.03
CA GLN A 153 1.85 4.05 -3.20
C GLN A 153 1.21 5.35 -2.70
N LEU A 154 -0.10 5.51 -2.85
CA LEU A 154 -0.84 6.65 -2.29
C LEU A 154 -0.74 6.64 -0.76
N MET A 155 -0.93 5.49 -0.12
CA MET A 155 -0.88 5.37 1.33
C MET A 155 0.55 5.50 1.87
N ALA A 156 1.55 5.03 1.13
CA ALA A 156 2.95 5.32 1.40
C ALA A 156 3.27 6.82 1.31
N TYR A 157 2.76 7.53 0.29
CA TYR A 157 2.89 8.98 0.15
C TYR A 157 2.22 9.75 1.29
N LEU A 158 1.03 9.29 1.72
CA LEU A 158 0.31 9.87 2.86
C LEU A 158 0.91 9.47 4.21
N GLN A 159 1.84 8.50 4.24
CA GLN A 159 2.45 7.92 5.43
C GLN A 159 1.40 7.42 6.43
N LYS A 160 0.36 6.75 5.93
CA LYS A 160 -0.75 6.26 6.73
C LYS A 160 -0.90 4.75 6.57
N PRO A 161 -1.11 4.01 7.67
CA PRO A 161 -1.49 2.61 7.58
C PRO A 161 -2.90 2.53 6.99
N TYR A 162 -3.15 1.44 6.28
CA TYR A 162 -4.41 1.24 5.59
C TYR A 162 -4.75 -0.22 5.44
N TYR A 163 -6.01 -0.50 5.13
CA TYR A 163 -6.43 -1.76 4.53
C TYR A 163 -7.67 -1.56 3.68
N ILE A 164 -7.88 -2.45 2.73
CA ILE A 164 -9.09 -2.54 1.92
C ILE A 164 -10.13 -3.34 2.71
N GLY A 165 -11.35 -2.81 2.84
CA GLY A 165 -12.41 -3.43 3.65
C GLY A 165 -13.79 -3.38 2.99
N LEU A 166 -14.84 -3.73 3.74
CA LEU A 166 -16.23 -3.76 3.27
C LEU A 166 -16.41 -4.63 2.01
N LEU A 167 -17.31 -4.23 1.09
CA LEU A 167 -17.62 -4.98 -0.13
C LEU A 167 -16.38 -5.21 -1.01
N THR A 168 -15.41 -4.29 -1.01
CA THR A 168 -14.16 -4.46 -1.77
C THR A 168 -13.30 -5.59 -1.23
N ALA A 169 -13.26 -5.78 0.10
CA ALA A 169 -12.60 -6.95 0.67
C ALA A 169 -13.42 -8.23 0.42
N GLY A 170 -14.76 -8.15 0.46
CA GLY A 170 -15.64 -9.26 0.07
C GLY A 170 -15.35 -9.77 -1.34
N GLU A 171 -15.19 -8.86 -2.31
CA GLU A 171 -14.77 -9.19 -3.68
C GLU A 171 -13.41 -9.88 -3.72
N LEU A 172 -12.44 -9.44 -2.92
CA LEU A 172 -11.12 -10.08 -2.84
C LEU A 172 -11.15 -11.50 -2.25
N HIS A 173 -12.13 -11.79 -1.38
CA HIS A 173 -12.40 -13.12 -0.85
C HIS A 173 -13.27 -13.98 -1.79
N GLY A 174 -13.75 -13.41 -2.90
CA GLY A 174 -14.66 -14.11 -3.82
C GLY A 174 -16.11 -14.17 -3.33
N ALA A 175 -16.45 -13.47 -2.24
CA ALA A 175 -17.76 -13.46 -1.59
C ALA A 175 -18.68 -12.35 -2.13
N SER A 176 -18.52 -11.98 -3.41
CA SER A 176 -19.23 -10.84 -3.99
C SER A 176 -19.70 -11.12 -5.41
N HIS A 177 -21.00 -11.38 -5.54
CA HIS A 177 -21.68 -11.52 -6.83
C HIS A 177 -21.75 -10.23 -7.65
N GLN A 178 -21.69 -9.07 -7.00
CA GLN A 178 -21.77 -7.77 -7.66
C GLN A 178 -20.54 -6.92 -7.37
N SER A 179 -19.90 -6.39 -8.42
CA SER A 179 -18.76 -5.50 -8.27
C SER A 179 -19.13 -4.27 -7.42
N PRO A 180 -18.34 -3.96 -6.36
CA PRO A 180 -18.55 -2.78 -5.54
C PRO A 180 -18.49 -1.50 -6.37
N GLN A 181 -19.46 -0.61 -6.18
CA GLN A 181 -19.48 0.68 -6.88
C GLN A 181 -18.34 1.62 -6.45
N ARG A 182 -17.87 1.47 -5.22
CA ARG A 182 -16.77 2.25 -4.65
C ARG A 182 -15.76 1.33 -3.99
N PHE A 183 -14.52 1.76 -4.06
CA PHE A 183 -13.38 1.10 -3.47
C PHE A 183 -13.20 1.58 -2.03
N CYS A 184 -13.45 0.71 -1.07
CA CYS A 184 -13.49 1.06 0.35
C CYS A 184 -12.12 0.88 1.01
N VAL A 185 -11.57 1.97 1.56
CA VAL A 185 -10.27 1.98 2.23
C VAL A 185 -10.41 2.46 3.65
N PHE A 186 -9.98 1.64 4.60
CA PHE A 186 -9.84 2.03 6.00
C PHE A 186 -8.47 2.63 6.26
N THR A 187 -8.43 3.73 7.01
CA THR A 187 -7.19 4.36 7.46
C THR A 187 -7.40 5.10 8.80
N THR A 188 -6.37 5.75 9.32
CA THR A 188 -6.43 6.50 10.58
C THR A 188 -6.79 7.96 10.37
N LEU A 189 -7.39 8.57 11.41
CA LEU A 189 -7.55 10.02 11.49
C LEU A 189 -6.19 10.73 11.64
N PRO A 190 -6.05 12.02 11.27
CA PRO A 190 -7.06 12.88 10.64
C PRO A 190 -7.39 12.40 9.23
N GLY A 191 -8.64 12.61 8.81
CA GLY A 191 -9.11 12.14 7.52
C GLY A 191 -8.37 12.79 6.36
N THR A 192 -8.18 12.04 5.28
CA THR A 192 -7.56 12.58 4.08
C THR A 192 -8.55 13.50 3.38
N THR A 193 -8.17 14.76 3.15
CA THR A 193 -8.98 15.71 2.38
C THR A 193 -8.83 15.45 0.89
N VAL A 194 -9.21 14.26 0.43
CA VAL A 194 -9.41 14.01 -1.00
C VAL A 194 -10.80 14.51 -1.32
N SER A 195 -10.92 15.55 -2.15
CA SER A 195 -12.23 15.92 -2.66
C SER A 195 -12.79 14.73 -3.45
N PRO A 196 -14.05 14.31 -3.23
CA PRO A 196 -14.71 13.34 -4.11
C PRO A 196 -14.67 13.73 -5.59
N ARG A 197 -14.45 15.02 -5.88
CA ARG A 197 -14.22 15.53 -7.25
C ARG A 197 -12.91 15.07 -7.86
N ILE A 198 -11.86 14.86 -7.05
CA ILE A 198 -10.54 14.40 -7.52
C ILE A 198 -10.59 12.90 -7.78
N ASN A 199 -11.12 12.14 -6.82
CA ASN A 199 -11.18 10.69 -6.92
C ASN A 199 -12.50 10.16 -6.36
N PRO A 200 -13.53 10.02 -7.21
CA PRO A 200 -14.87 9.59 -6.78
C PRO A 200 -14.95 8.09 -6.48
N LEU A 201 -13.95 7.31 -6.89
CA LEU A 201 -13.93 5.86 -6.72
C LEU A 201 -13.58 5.46 -5.29
N LEU A 202 -12.77 6.26 -4.60
CA LEU A 202 -12.35 5.96 -3.23
C LEU A 202 -13.42 6.36 -2.23
N PHE A 203 -13.74 5.43 -1.35
CA PHE A 203 -14.54 5.66 -0.16
C PHE A 203 -13.68 5.46 1.09
N TRP A 204 -13.43 6.56 1.82
CA TRP A 204 -12.56 6.54 2.99
C TRP A 204 -13.34 6.24 4.26
N CYS A 205 -12.97 5.15 4.92
CA CYS A 205 -13.42 4.77 6.25
C CYS A 205 -12.30 5.06 7.27
N TYR A 206 -12.67 5.40 8.49
CA TYR A 206 -11.71 5.79 9.52
C TYR A 206 -11.81 4.93 10.77
N ARG A 207 -10.66 4.49 11.26
CA ARG A 207 -10.48 3.77 12.52
C ARG A 207 -9.41 4.45 13.37
N ARG A 208 -9.43 4.17 14.68
CA ARG A 208 -8.42 4.72 15.61
C ARG A 208 -7.07 4.04 15.42
N THR A 209 -7.09 2.72 15.27
CA THR A 209 -5.93 1.85 15.08
C THR A 209 -6.24 0.87 13.96
N ILE A 210 -5.22 0.51 13.17
CA ILE A 210 -5.34 -0.50 12.11
C ILE A 210 -4.84 -1.84 12.66
N PRO A 211 -5.68 -2.89 12.65
CA PRO A 211 -5.33 -4.18 13.24
C PRO A 211 -4.46 -5.01 12.30
N GLN A 212 -3.14 -4.87 12.42
CA GLN A 212 -2.20 -5.47 11.48
C GLN A 212 -2.24 -7.01 11.46
N SER A 213 -2.60 -7.68 12.57
CA SER A 213 -2.68 -9.15 12.59
C SER A 213 -3.86 -9.72 11.82
N LEU A 214 -4.85 -8.89 11.50
CA LEU A 214 -6.07 -9.26 10.77
C LEU A 214 -5.98 -8.92 9.27
N LEU A 215 -4.81 -8.50 8.78
CA LEU A 215 -4.62 -8.11 7.39
C LEU A 215 -3.94 -9.21 6.58
N LEU A 216 -4.48 -9.43 5.39
CA LEU A 216 -3.89 -10.25 4.35
C LEU A 216 -3.26 -9.35 3.28
N ARG A 217 -2.39 -9.96 2.48
CA ARG A 217 -1.67 -9.27 1.40
C ARG A 217 -1.92 -9.94 0.07
N LYS A 218 -2.02 -9.13 -0.98
CA LYS A 218 -2.19 -9.60 -2.36
C LYS A 218 -1.36 -8.73 -3.29
N ASN A 219 -0.75 -9.33 -4.30
CA ASN A 219 -0.05 -8.58 -5.33
C ASN A 219 -1.06 -7.84 -6.23
N SER A 220 -0.81 -6.56 -6.48
CA SER A 220 -1.44 -5.75 -7.52
C SER A 220 -0.46 -5.51 -8.66
N GLU A 221 -0.90 -4.81 -9.71
CA GLU A 221 -0.05 -4.50 -10.87
C GLU A 221 1.20 -3.68 -10.54
N THR A 222 1.16 -2.89 -9.46
CA THR A 222 2.19 -1.91 -9.12
C THR A 222 2.79 -2.10 -7.73
N GLY A 223 2.25 -2.99 -6.90
CA GLY A 223 2.66 -3.14 -5.52
C GLY A 223 1.95 -4.28 -4.79
N GLU A 224 2.02 -4.26 -3.46
CA GLU A 224 1.34 -5.22 -2.59
C GLU A 224 0.22 -4.50 -1.84
N ILE A 225 -1.03 -4.93 -2.04
CA ILE A 225 -2.17 -4.34 -1.36
C ILE A 225 -2.51 -5.11 -0.08
N GLN A 226 -2.93 -4.38 0.94
CA GLN A 226 -3.41 -4.94 2.20
C GLN A 226 -4.93 -4.92 2.25
N TYR A 227 -5.54 -6.03 2.66
CA TYR A 227 -6.99 -6.16 2.81
C TYR A 227 -7.35 -6.95 4.06
N SER A 228 -8.56 -6.74 4.59
CA SER A 228 -9.02 -7.45 5.79
C SER A 228 -9.18 -8.95 5.55
N ASN A 229 -8.83 -9.79 6.52
CA ASN A 229 -9.20 -11.20 6.53
C ASN A 229 -10.72 -11.39 6.57
N ALA A 230 -11.20 -12.62 6.41
CA ALA A 230 -12.63 -12.90 6.30
C ALA A 230 -13.41 -12.46 7.56
N GLU A 231 -12.85 -12.68 8.74
CA GLU A 231 -13.47 -12.36 10.02
C GLU A 231 -13.56 -10.84 10.27
N LEU A 232 -12.49 -10.09 9.99
CA LEU A 232 -12.52 -8.64 10.07
C LEU A 232 -13.47 -8.06 9.03
N THR A 233 -13.50 -8.62 7.81
CA THR A 233 -14.43 -8.21 6.76
C THR A 233 -15.87 -8.40 7.21
N ALA A 234 -16.20 -9.54 7.82
CA ALA A 234 -17.54 -9.82 8.35
C ALA A 234 -17.97 -8.80 9.41
N VAL A 235 -17.10 -8.48 10.37
CA VAL A 235 -17.35 -7.47 11.40
C VAL A 235 -17.50 -6.08 10.78
N ASP A 236 -16.66 -5.73 9.80
CA ASP A 236 -16.71 -4.43 9.11
C ASP A 236 -18.02 -4.25 8.35
N LEU A 237 -18.50 -5.28 7.63
CA LEU A 237 -19.76 -5.24 6.89
C LEU A 237 -20.94 -4.91 7.80
N VAL A 238 -20.98 -5.50 9.01
CA VAL A 238 -22.06 -5.25 9.97
C VAL A 238 -21.90 -3.92 10.70
N GLN A 239 -20.68 -3.59 11.14
CA GLN A 239 -20.39 -2.38 11.90
C GLN A 239 -20.66 -1.10 11.10
N TYR A 240 -20.36 -1.17 9.80
CA TYR A 240 -20.46 -0.06 8.84
C TYR A 240 -21.51 -0.32 7.76
N SER A 241 -22.53 -1.10 8.07
CA SER A 241 -23.60 -1.47 7.13
C SER A 241 -24.27 -0.27 6.46
N GLN A 242 -24.30 0.89 7.13
CA GLN A 242 -24.81 2.15 6.56
C GLN A 242 -24.06 2.62 5.31
N TYR A 243 -22.80 2.21 5.10
CA TYR A 243 -22.00 2.61 3.94
C TYR A 243 -22.16 1.70 2.72
N ILE A 244 -22.72 0.51 2.92
CA ILE A 244 -22.83 -0.52 1.87
C ILE A 244 -24.27 -0.78 1.43
N GLY A 245 -25.24 -0.05 2.00
CA GLY A 245 -26.67 -0.16 1.68
C GLY A 245 -27.48 -0.99 2.68
N GLY A 246 -26.96 -1.21 3.89
CA GLY A 246 -27.67 -1.83 5.00
C GLY A 246 -27.28 -3.28 5.26
N LEU A 247 -27.96 -3.88 6.24
CA LEU A 247 -27.67 -5.24 6.70
C LEU A 247 -28.13 -6.33 5.71
N SER A 248 -29.11 -6.07 4.85
CA SER A 248 -29.50 -6.99 3.78
C SER A 248 -28.33 -7.29 2.85
N ARG A 249 -27.71 -6.24 2.30
CA ARG A 249 -26.50 -6.37 1.47
C ARG A 249 -25.31 -6.96 2.21
N ALA A 250 -25.17 -6.63 3.50
CA ALA A 250 -24.15 -7.27 4.33
C ALA A 250 -24.38 -8.78 4.42
N SER A 251 -25.63 -9.20 4.60
CA SER A 251 -26.01 -10.61 4.78
C SER A 251 -25.77 -11.44 3.52
N THR A 252 -26.08 -10.90 2.33
CA THR A 252 -25.74 -11.52 1.04
C THR A 252 -24.25 -11.85 0.95
N VAL A 253 -23.38 -10.87 1.21
CA VAL A 253 -21.91 -11.09 1.18
C VAL A 253 -21.45 -12.02 2.30
N LEU A 254 -22.05 -11.93 3.49
CA LEU A 254 -21.70 -12.78 4.62
C LEU A 254 -21.98 -14.26 4.31
N ALA A 255 -23.07 -14.57 3.61
CA ALA A 255 -23.45 -15.94 3.28
C ALA A 255 -22.31 -16.71 2.58
N GLU A 256 -21.68 -16.10 1.58
CA GLU A 256 -20.52 -16.68 0.89
C GLU A 256 -19.24 -16.57 1.74
N LEU A 257 -19.04 -15.44 2.42
CA LEU A 257 -17.82 -15.21 3.20
C LEU A 257 -17.65 -16.24 4.33
N MET A 258 -18.75 -16.80 4.85
CA MET A 258 -18.72 -17.83 5.89
C MET A 258 -18.11 -19.16 5.43
N GLU A 259 -17.95 -19.41 4.12
CA GLU A 259 -17.20 -20.57 3.63
C GLU A 259 -15.70 -20.49 3.95
N THR A 260 -15.19 -19.26 4.15
CA THR A 260 -13.76 -19.00 4.39
C THR A 260 -13.46 -18.50 5.80
N ALA A 261 -14.46 -17.92 6.48
CA ALA A 261 -14.29 -17.36 7.83
C ALA A 261 -14.30 -18.46 8.91
N ASP A 262 -13.43 -18.32 9.91
CA ASP A 262 -13.43 -19.15 11.11
C ASP A 262 -13.27 -18.29 12.38
N PHE A 263 -14.39 -18.01 13.05
CA PHE A 263 -14.38 -17.26 14.30
C PHE A 263 -13.80 -18.06 15.50
N GLY A 264 -13.72 -19.39 15.39
CA GLY A 264 -13.10 -20.23 16.42
C GLY A 264 -11.59 -20.04 16.50
N LEU A 265 -10.95 -19.78 15.36
CA LEU A 265 -9.50 -19.61 15.22
C LEU A 265 -9.04 -18.15 15.07
N CYS A 266 -9.96 -17.19 15.11
CA CYS A 266 -9.64 -15.78 14.91
C CYS A 266 -8.72 -15.21 16.02
N SER A 267 -7.94 -14.19 15.65
CA SER A 267 -7.09 -13.42 16.59
C SER A 267 -7.94 -12.60 17.55
N ASP A 268 -7.53 -12.55 18.82
CA ASP A 268 -8.19 -11.77 19.86
C ASP A 268 -8.22 -10.26 19.57
N GLU A 269 -7.32 -9.77 18.70
CA GLU A 269 -7.31 -8.38 18.23
C GLU A 269 -8.65 -7.99 17.57
N LEU A 270 -9.38 -8.95 17.01
CA LEU A 270 -10.71 -8.74 16.41
C LEU A 270 -11.68 -8.11 17.41
N PHE A 271 -11.73 -8.62 18.64
CA PHE A 271 -12.66 -8.17 19.68
C PHE A 271 -12.35 -6.78 20.21
N SER A 272 -11.09 -6.35 20.10
CA SER A 272 -10.68 -4.97 20.39
C SER A 272 -10.97 -3.99 19.23
N THR A 273 -11.10 -4.53 18.01
CA THR A 273 -11.33 -3.77 16.78
C THR A 273 -12.81 -3.50 16.52
N GLY A 274 -13.66 -4.49 16.76
CA GLY A 274 -15.11 -4.41 16.57
C GLY A 274 -15.84 -3.84 17.78
N THR A 275 -17.04 -3.28 17.56
CA THR A 275 -17.95 -2.92 18.66
C THR A 275 -18.76 -4.12 19.11
N VAL A 276 -19.06 -4.22 20.42
CA VAL A 276 -19.94 -5.29 20.96
C VAL A 276 -21.27 -5.36 20.21
N ALA A 277 -21.88 -4.22 19.91
CA ALA A 277 -23.10 -4.13 19.11
C ALA A 277 -22.95 -4.73 17.70
N ALA A 278 -21.80 -4.57 17.05
CA ALA A 278 -21.54 -5.18 15.74
C ALA A 278 -21.44 -6.70 15.85
N PHE A 279 -20.75 -7.21 16.88
CA PHE A 279 -20.68 -8.65 17.14
C PHE A 279 -22.05 -9.27 17.47
N GLN A 280 -22.87 -8.59 18.26
CA GLN A 280 -24.22 -9.04 18.58
C GLN A 280 -25.10 -9.15 17.32
N ARG A 281 -25.04 -8.15 16.45
CA ARG A 281 -25.76 -8.17 15.17
C ARG A 281 -25.22 -9.24 14.23
N LEU A 282 -23.90 -9.37 14.12
CA LEU A 282 -23.26 -10.39 13.31
C LEU A 282 -23.71 -11.78 13.76
N GLY A 283 -23.63 -12.06 15.07
CA GLY A 283 -24.09 -13.33 15.63
C GLY A 283 -25.55 -13.64 15.33
N TYR A 284 -26.43 -12.65 15.49
CA TYR A 284 -27.85 -12.78 15.10
C TYR A 284 -28.01 -13.08 13.60
N LEU A 285 -27.31 -12.37 12.71
CA LEU A 285 -27.39 -12.60 11.27
C LEU A 285 -26.90 -14.01 10.90
N LEU A 286 -25.78 -14.44 11.49
CA LEU A 286 -25.23 -15.77 11.23
C LEU A 286 -26.19 -16.87 11.68
N GLU A 287 -26.82 -16.74 12.85
CA GLU A 287 -27.65 -17.80 13.41
C GLU A 287 -29.08 -17.83 12.87
N GLU A 288 -29.73 -16.67 12.74
CA GLU A 288 -31.17 -16.60 12.48
C GLU A 288 -31.50 -16.27 11.01
N ILE A 289 -30.54 -15.71 10.26
CA ILE A 289 -30.76 -15.30 8.86
C ILE A 289 -30.00 -16.20 7.88
N LEU A 290 -28.79 -16.63 8.24
CA LEU A 290 -27.89 -17.37 7.35
C LEU A 290 -27.72 -18.85 7.72
N ASP A 291 -28.40 -19.33 8.77
CA ASP A 291 -28.32 -20.72 9.27
C ASP A 291 -26.89 -21.23 9.54
N CYS A 292 -25.94 -20.30 9.78
CA CYS A 292 -24.54 -20.56 10.09
C CYS A 292 -24.31 -20.74 11.60
N SER A 293 -25.09 -21.63 12.23
CA SER A 293 -25.12 -21.77 13.69
C SER A 293 -23.77 -22.16 14.32
N SER A 294 -22.92 -22.91 13.59
CA SER A 294 -21.59 -23.31 14.07
C SER A 294 -20.67 -22.10 14.27
N GLN A 295 -20.58 -21.22 13.26
CA GLN A 295 -19.81 -19.98 13.31
C GLN A 295 -20.39 -19.00 14.34
N ALA A 296 -21.72 -18.90 14.41
CA ALA A 296 -22.39 -18.08 15.41
C ALA A 296 -22.08 -18.55 16.85
N GLN A 297 -22.08 -19.86 17.09
CA GLN A 297 -21.74 -20.44 18.38
C GLN A 297 -20.26 -20.22 18.73
N ALA A 298 -19.34 -20.42 17.76
CA ALA A 298 -17.92 -20.15 17.96
C ALA A 298 -17.67 -18.69 18.34
N LEU A 299 -18.27 -17.75 17.61
CA LEU A 299 -18.22 -16.32 17.90
C LEU A 299 -18.78 -16.03 19.31
N HIS A 300 -19.94 -16.59 19.65
CA HIS A 300 -20.57 -16.38 20.95
C HIS A 300 -19.70 -16.88 22.11
N GLN A 301 -19.03 -18.02 21.95
CA GLN A 301 -18.12 -18.55 22.96
C GLN A 301 -16.92 -17.62 23.16
N ARG A 302 -16.27 -17.20 22.07
CA ARG A 302 -15.13 -16.27 22.14
C ARG A 302 -15.51 -14.93 22.80
N LEU A 303 -16.70 -14.40 22.52
CA LEU A 303 -17.19 -13.17 23.15
C LEU A 303 -17.40 -13.33 24.67
N LYS A 304 -17.86 -14.50 25.11
CA LYS A 304 -17.98 -14.84 26.54
C LYS A 304 -16.63 -14.97 27.21
N ASP A 305 -15.68 -15.63 26.56
CA ASP A 305 -14.32 -15.82 27.08
C ASP A 305 -13.60 -14.46 27.27
N HIS A 306 -13.85 -13.50 26.38
CA HIS A 306 -13.40 -12.11 26.51
C HIS A 306 -14.20 -11.25 27.50
N GLY A 307 -15.26 -11.79 28.10
CA GLY A 307 -16.07 -11.10 29.11
C GLY A 307 -16.81 -9.87 28.58
N LEU A 308 -17.15 -9.81 27.28
CA LEU A 308 -17.78 -8.63 26.69
C LEU A 308 -19.26 -8.52 27.10
N PRO A 309 -19.69 -7.39 27.70
CA PRO A 309 -21.04 -7.27 28.24
C PRO A 309 -22.06 -7.00 27.14
N PHE A 310 -22.97 -7.94 26.90
CA PHE A 310 -24.08 -7.76 25.96
C PHE A 310 -25.14 -6.82 26.55
N ARG A 311 -25.53 -5.82 25.78
CA ARG A 311 -26.67 -4.92 26.06
C ARG A 311 -27.72 -5.09 24.98
N TRP A 312 -28.97 -4.74 25.27
CA TRP A 312 -30.00 -4.72 24.23
C TRP A 312 -29.65 -3.70 23.16
N VAL A 313 -29.64 -4.13 21.90
CA VAL A 313 -29.27 -3.32 20.74
C VAL A 313 -30.25 -3.58 19.60
N ASP A 314 -30.66 -2.52 18.92
CA ASP A 314 -31.48 -2.64 17.71
C ASP A 314 -30.72 -3.32 16.57
N LEU A 315 -31.39 -4.21 15.83
CA LEU A 315 -30.80 -4.89 14.67
C LEU A 315 -30.34 -3.88 13.63
N SER A 316 -31.23 -3.03 13.14
CA SER A 316 -30.94 -1.93 12.21
C SER A 316 -30.85 -0.59 12.95
N ARG A 317 -29.86 0.24 12.58
CA ARG A 317 -29.68 1.60 13.13
C ARG A 317 -30.56 2.65 12.45
N GLN A 318 -31.51 2.29 11.59
CA GLN A 318 -32.30 3.29 10.86
C GLN A 318 -33.09 4.18 11.84
N THR A 319 -32.90 5.49 11.68
CA THR A 319 -33.35 6.56 12.59
C THR A 319 -34.71 7.15 12.21
N HIS A 320 -35.48 6.49 11.34
CA HIS A 320 -36.76 7.02 10.88
C HIS A 320 -37.87 6.64 11.86
N ASN A 321 -38.61 7.65 12.31
CA ASN A 321 -39.61 7.62 13.38
C ASN A 321 -40.49 6.36 13.38
N HIS A 322 -40.69 5.80 14.58
CA HIS A 322 -41.51 4.62 14.89
C HIS A 322 -40.99 3.31 14.29
N VAL A 323 -39.84 2.84 14.77
CA VAL A 323 -39.43 1.47 14.51
C VAL A 323 -40.15 0.54 15.49
N HIS A 324 -41.15 -0.20 15.00
CA HIS A 324 -41.83 -1.20 15.79
C HIS A 324 -40.93 -2.43 15.95
N VAL A 325 -40.58 -2.78 17.19
CA VAL A 325 -39.86 -4.03 17.49
C VAL A 325 -40.79 -5.20 17.15
N MET A 326 -40.40 -6.02 16.18
CA MET A 326 -41.16 -7.17 15.71
C MET A 326 -41.00 -8.35 16.66
N SER A 327 -39.77 -8.58 17.13
CA SER A 327 -39.42 -9.65 18.06
C SER A 327 -38.12 -9.33 18.80
N GLU A 328 -37.81 -10.13 19.82
CA GLU A 328 -36.59 -10.01 20.62
C GLU A 328 -35.79 -11.31 20.56
N ASN A 329 -34.48 -11.21 20.34
CA ASN A 329 -33.56 -12.34 20.45
C ASN A 329 -32.74 -12.23 21.74
N ALA A 330 -33.09 -13.04 22.74
CA ALA A 330 -32.47 -12.98 24.07
C ALA A 330 -31.01 -13.43 24.10
N LYS A 331 -30.60 -14.35 23.21
CA LYS A 331 -29.22 -14.87 23.14
C LYS A 331 -28.25 -13.76 22.76
N TRP A 332 -28.54 -13.06 21.68
CA TRP A 332 -27.70 -11.97 21.18
C TRP A 332 -28.10 -10.61 21.75
N LYS A 333 -29.17 -10.53 22.55
CA LYS A 333 -29.80 -9.30 23.06
C LYS A 333 -30.07 -8.30 21.93
N ILE A 334 -30.75 -8.77 20.89
CA ILE A 334 -31.11 -7.96 19.72
C ILE A 334 -32.61 -7.67 19.72
N LEU A 335 -32.97 -6.40 19.53
CA LEU A 335 -34.34 -5.98 19.23
C LEU A 335 -34.51 -6.00 17.70
N VAL A 336 -35.32 -6.94 17.20
CA VAL A 336 -35.53 -7.14 15.76
C VAL A 336 -36.51 -6.07 15.28
N ASN A 337 -35.94 -5.03 14.69
CA ASN A 337 -36.65 -3.81 14.30
C ASN A 337 -36.68 -3.62 12.76
N ALA A 338 -36.14 -4.58 12.01
CA ALA A 338 -36.11 -4.58 10.55
C ALA A 338 -36.12 -6.02 10.04
N LYS A 339 -36.81 -6.24 8.92
CA LYS A 339 -36.71 -7.50 8.17
C LYS A 339 -35.43 -7.47 7.32
N ILE A 340 -34.63 -8.53 7.41
CA ILE A 340 -33.43 -8.71 6.60
C ILE A 340 -33.79 -9.67 5.46
N GLU A 341 -33.47 -9.28 4.24
CA GLU A 341 -33.67 -10.09 3.04
C GLU A 341 -32.29 -10.36 2.45
N VAL A 342 -32.02 -11.63 2.17
CA VAL A 342 -30.80 -12.07 1.50
C VAL A 342 -31.16 -12.24 0.03
N ASP A 343 -30.37 -11.63 -0.85
CA ASP A 343 -30.59 -11.77 -2.29
C ASP A 343 -30.29 -13.22 -2.70
N ASP A 344 -30.97 -13.72 -3.74
CA ASP A 344 -30.69 -15.05 -4.28
C ASP A 344 -29.24 -15.12 -4.77
N LEU A 345 -28.48 -16.07 -4.21
CA LEU A 345 -27.06 -16.33 -4.51
C LEU A 345 -26.90 -17.27 -5.70
#